data_AF-A0A497NBA6-F1
#
_entry.id   AF-A0A497NBA6-F1
#
_cell.length_a   1.000
_cell.length_b   1.000
_cell.length_c   1.000
_cell.angle_alpha   90.00
_cell.angle_beta   90.00
_cell.angle_gamma   90.00
#
_symmetry.space_group_name_H-M   'P 1'
#
loop_
_entity.id
_entity.type
_entity.pdbx_description
1 polymer ?
#
loop_
_entity_poly.entity_id
_entity_poly.type
_entity_poly.pdbx_seq_one_letter_code
_entity_poly.pdbx_strand_id
1 'polypeptide(L)'
;DIVIPILGDSKVVIRERLRGIADRVLMPLPLRAYEYLEYAREALRSDGGWIHYYDFEHASRCEDPIEKVRRRVEERLNGLGVEFEVPYGRIIRSVGPRWYQVVLDIRALHP
;
A
#
# COMPACT_ATOMS: atom_id res chain seq x y z
N ASP A 1 20.24 -15.23 -5.28
CA ASP A 1 19.35 -14.36 -4.49
C ASP A 1 19.98 -14.00 -3.17
N ILE A 2 19.90 -12.72 -2.80
CA ILE A 2 20.39 -12.20 -1.52
C ILE A 2 19.16 -11.78 -0.73
N VAL A 3 18.96 -12.39 0.45
CA VAL A 3 17.89 -12.03 1.39
C VAL A 3 18.55 -11.59 2.69
N ILE A 4 18.21 -10.38 3.16
CA ILE A 4 18.71 -9.84 4.41
C ILE A 4 17.54 -9.73 5.39
N PRO A 5 17.45 -10.62 6.40
CA PRO A 5 16.41 -10.54 7.41
C PRO A 5 16.69 -9.38 8.37
N ILE A 6 15.64 -8.62 8.70
CA ILE A 6 15.72 -7.51 9.67
C ILE A 6 14.59 -7.69 10.68
N LEU A 7 14.95 -7.78 11.96
CA LEU A 7 13.99 -7.82 13.07
C LEU A 7 13.69 -6.39 13.53
N GLY A 8 12.43 -5.97 13.46
CA GLY A 8 11.98 -4.68 13.98
C GLY A 8 10.62 -4.25 13.45
N ASP A 9 10.12 -3.14 13.98
CA ASP A 9 8.96 -2.46 13.38
C ASP A 9 9.39 -1.82 12.05
N SER A 10 8.71 -2.18 10.97
CA SER A 10 9.02 -1.70 9.62
C SER A 10 9.09 -0.17 9.51
N LYS A 11 8.26 0.58 10.25
CA LYS A 11 8.31 2.07 10.19
C LYS A 11 9.63 2.62 10.74
N VAL A 12 10.15 2.00 11.79
CA VAL A 12 11.41 2.38 12.44
C VAL A 12 12.56 1.99 11.54
N VAL A 13 12.57 0.73 11.07
CA VAL A 13 13.60 0.20 10.18
C VAL A 13 13.73 1.01 8.90
N ILE A 14 12.60 1.38 8.28
CA ILE A 14 12.58 2.20 7.06
C ILE A 14 13.27 3.54 7.33
N ARG A 15 12.85 4.24 8.38
CA ARG A 15 13.38 5.58 8.70
C ARG A 15 14.85 5.58 9.06
N GLU A 16 15.34 4.53 9.72
CA GLU A 16 16.73 4.42 10.12
C GLU A 16 17.66 3.96 9.00
N ARG A 17 17.19 3.05 8.11
CA ARG A 17 18.11 2.27 7.25
C ARG A 17 17.64 2.06 5.81
N LEU A 18 16.33 2.15 5.53
CA LEU A 18 15.77 1.75 4.22
C LEU A 18 14.99 2.88 3.51
N ARG A 19 15.24 4.13 3.88
CA ARG A 19 14.62 5.28 3.20
C ARG A 19 15.25 5.45 1.81
N GLY A 20 14.43 5.58 0.76
CA GLY A 20 14.92 5.93 -0.57
C GLY A 20 15.61 4.80 -1.34
N ILE A 21 15.43 3.53 -0.97
CA ILE A 21 16.20 2.42 -1.56
C ILE A 21 15.36 1.44 -2.38
N ALA A 22 14.05 1.37 -2.16
CA ALA A 22 13.21 0.30 -2.69
C ALA A 22 12.60 0.69 -4.05
N ASP A 23 12.75 -0.16 -5.05
CA ASP A 23 11.96 -0.07 -6.30
C ASP A 23 10.52 -0.56 -6.10
N ARG A 24 10.32 -1.42 -5.09
CA ARG A 24 9.05 -2.06 -4.77
C ARG A 24 8.88 -2.29 -3.27
N VAL A 25 7.69 -2.00 -2.75
CA VAL A 25 7.28 -2.26 -1.37
C VAL A 25 6.06 -3.19 -1.36
N LEU A 26 6.11 -4.22 -0.51
CA LEU A 26 4.99 -5.12 -0.27
C LEU A 26 4.38 -4.80 1.10
N MET A 27 3.06 -4.62 1.15
CA MET A 27 2.33 -4.36 2.40
C MET A 27 1.32 -5.49 2.68
N PRO A 28 1.78 -6.75 2.92
CA PRO A 28 0.92 -7.93 2.99
C PRO A 28 0.10 -8.04 4.29
N LEU A 29 0.15 -7.04 5.17
CA LEU A 29 -0.60 -7.00 6.43
C LEU A 29 -1.77 -6.00 6.33
N PRO A 30 -2.97 -6.45 5.95
CA PRO A 30 -4.12 -5.57 5.72
C PRO A 30 -4.44 -4.67 6.91
N LEU A 31 -4.43 -5.24 8.12
CA LEU A 31 -4.86 -4.59 9.36
C LEU A 31 -4.04 -3.34 9.73
N ARG A 32 -2.85 -3.16 9.15
CA ARG A 32 -1.99 -2.00 9.41
C ARG A 32 -1.51 -1.30 8.15
N ALA A 33 -1.81 -1.82 6.96
CA ALA A 33 -1.28 -1.29 5.72
C ALA A 33 -1.63 0.21 5.56
N TYR A 34 -2.85 0.61 5.93
CA TYR A 34 -3.27 2.02 5.84
C TYR A 34 -2.43 2.96 6.72
N GLU A 35 -2.16 2.58 7.97
CA GLU A 35 -1.31 3.33 8.91
C GLU A 35 0.13 3.49 8.36
N TYR A 36 0.61 2.49 7.60
CA TYR A 36 2.00 2.41 7.16
C TYR A 36 2.27 3.00 5.77
N LEU A 37 1.25 3.54 5.11
CA LEU A 37 1.34 3.99 3.74
C LEU A 37 2.39 5.10 3.54
N GLU A 38 2.52 6.01 4.52
CA GLU A 38 3.54 7.05 4.53
C GLU A 38 4.97 6.47 4.55
N TYR A 39 5.19 5.41 5.35
CA TYR A 39 6.51 4.78 5.45
C TYR A 39 6.84 3.96 4.20
N ALA A 40 5.84 3.31 3.59
CA ALA A 40 6.02 2.65 2.30
C ALA A 40 6.50 3.65 1.23
N ARG A 41 5.92 4.85 1.21
CA ARG A 41 6.40 5.95 0.35
C ARG A 41 7.82 6.39 0.70
N GLU A 42 8.15 6.55 1.99
CA GLU A 42 9.53 6.90 2.40
C GLU A 42 10.56 5.84 1.98
N ALA A 43 10.17 4.56 1.93
CA ALA A 43 11.07 3.48 1.52
C ALA A 43 11.38 3.49 0.02
N LEU A 44 10.45 3.98 -0.80
CA LEU A 44 10.62 4.07 -2.24
C LEU A 44 11.75 5.04 -2.62
N ARG A 45 12.45 4.71 -3.69
CA ARG A 45 13.46 5.60 -4.30
C ARG A 45 12.81 6.89 -4.80
N SER A 46 13.63 7.93 -4.98
CA SER A 46 13.15 9.24 -5.43
C SER A 46 12.60 9.22 -6.86
N ASP A 47 13.07 8.32 -7.72
CA ASP A 47 12.60 8.07 -9.09
C ASP A 47 11.29 7.28 -9.17
N GLY A 48 10.64 7.04 -8.02
CA GLY A 48 9.34 6.39 -7.92
C GLY A 48 9.47 4.89 -7.64
N GLY A 49 8.39 4.16 -7.91
CA GLY A 49 8.34 2.71 -7.69
C GLY A 49 6.93 2.18 -7.46
N TRP A 50 6.85 0.94 -6.96
CA TRP A 50 5.59 0.21 -6.80
C TRP A 50 5.28 -0.10 -5.34
N ILE A 51 4.05 0.14 -4.91
CA ILE A 51 3.52 -0.31 -3.63
C ILE A 51 2.39 -1.31 -3.90
N HIS A 52 2.53 -2.53 -3.40
CA HIS A 52 1.48 -3.53 -3.41
C HIS A 52 0.74 -3.49 -2.06
N TYR A 53 -0.39 -2.80 -2.07
CA TYR A 53 -1.18 -2.48 -0.89
C TYR A 53 -2.30 -3.48 -0.70
N TYR A 54 -2.38 -4.11 0.48
CA TYR A 54 -3.43 -5.06 0.81
C TYR A 54 -4.33 -4.47 1.89
N ASP A 55 -5.63 -4.71 1.80
CA ASP A 55 -6.60 -4.23 2.78
C ASP A 55 -7.79 -5.18 2.97
N PHE A 56 -8.50 -5.00 4.08
CA PHE A 56 -9.81 -5.57 4.30
C PHE A 56 -10.86 -4.48 4.17
N GLU A 57 -11.86 -4.72 3.33
CA GLU A 57 -12.95 -3.78 3.14
C GLU A 57 -14.30 -4.47 3.25
N HIS A 58 -15.21 -3.81 3.96
CA HIS A 58 -16.60 -4.21 3.99
C HIS A 58 -17.39 -3.42 2.95
N ALA A 59 -18.10 -4.13 2.06
CA ALA A 59 -18.91 -3.51 1.03
C ALA A 59 -20.33 -4.08 1.01
N SER A 60 -21.31 -3.19 1.07
CA SER A 60 -22.71 -3.51 0.82
C SER A 60 -22.94 -3.95 -0.64
N ARG A 61 -24.14 -4.43 -0.96
CA ARG A 61 -24.48 -4.95 -2.31
C ARG A 61 -24.30 -3.92 -3.43
N CYS A 62 -24.36 -2.63 -3.11
CA CYS A 62 -24.27 -1.55 -4.09
C CYS A 62 -22.90 -0.85 -4.07
N GLU A 63 -21.96 -1.30 -3.24
CA GLU A 63 -20.60 -0.76 -3.16
C GLU A 63 -19.62 -1.68 -3.89
N ASP A 64 -18.67 -1.09 -4.61
CA ASP A 64 -17.49 -1.79 -5.10
C ASP A 64 -16.39 -1.75 -4.03
N PRO A 65 -15.97 -2.89 -3.45
CA PRO A 65 -14.90 -2.92 -2.46
C PRO A 65 -13.58 -2.34 -2.98
N ILE A 66 -13.25 -2.59 -4.26
CA ILE A 66 -12.00 -2.11 -4.86
C ILE A 66 -12.02 -0.58 -4.87
N GLU A 67 -13.13 0.00 -5.32
CA GLU A 67 -13.24 1.44 -5.49
C GLU A 67 -13.37 2.19 -4.18
N LYS A 68 -13.94 1.55 -3.17
CA LYS A 68 -13.96 2.07 -1.81
C LYS A 68 -12.55 2.14 -1.20
N VAL A 69 -11.75 1.08 -1.35
CA VAL A 69 -10.34 1.08 -0.89
C VAL A 69 -9.53 2.08 -1.70
N ARG A 70 -9.69 2.10 -3.04
CA ARG A 70 -9.00 3.04 -3.93
C ARG A 70 -9.20 4.47 -3.46
N ARG A 71 -10.45 4.95 -3.37
CA ARG A 71 -10.72 6.33 -2.97
C ARG A 71 -10.07 6.71 -1.64
N ARG A 72 -10.20 5.84 -0.63
CA ARG A 72 -9.58 6.06 0.69
C ARG A 72 -8.05 6.17 0.59
N VAL A 73 -7.41 5.31 -0.20
CA VAL A 73 -5.96 5.29 -0.38
C VAL A 73 -5.49 6.51 -1.18
N GLU A 74 -6.19 6.88 -2.25
CA GLU A 74 -5.87 8.05 -3.07
C GLU A 74 -6.00 9.34 -2.24
N GLU A 75 -7.07 9.49 -1.44
CA GLU A 75 -7.23 10.61 -0.51
C GLU A 75 -6.05 10.71 0.47
N ARG A 76 -5.61 9.57 1.03
CA ARG A 76 -4.48 9.52 1.95
C ARG A 76 -3.18 9.93 1.27
N LEU A 77 -2.90 9.42 0.07
CA LEU A 77 -1.68 9.71 -0.67
C LEU A 77 -1.64 11.15 -1.18
N ASN A 78 -2.78 11.70 -1.61
CA ASN A 78 -2.90 13.12 -1.97
C ASN A 78 -2.54 14.02 -0.78
N GLY A 79 -2.97 13.65 0.43
CA GLY A 79 -2.59 14.35 1.66
C GLY A 79 -1.09 14.29 2.01
N LEU A 80 -0.32 13.39 1.38
CA LEU A 80 1.14 13.30 1.53
C LEU A 80 1.91 14.09 0.46
N GLY A 81 1.21 14.74 -0.49
CA GLY A 81 1.83 15.58 -1.53
C GLY A 81 2.64 14.80 -2.57
N VAL A 82 2.18 13.59 -2.91
CA VAL A 82 2.85 12.68 -3.86
C VAL A 82 1.98 12.51 -5.09
N GLU A 83 2.58 12.49 -6.27
CA GLU A 83 1.91 12.04 -7.47
C GLU A 83 1.91 10.51 -7.53
N PHE A 84 0.74 9.91 -7.74
CA PHE A 84 0.59 8.47 -7.81
C PHE A 84 -0.50 8.10 -8.81
N GLU A 85 -0.41 6.87 -9.30
CA GLU A 85 -1.46 6.20 -10.07
C GLU A 85 -1.79 4.87 -9.38
N VAL A 86 -3.05 4.45 -9.47
CA VAL A 86 -3.47 3.12 -9.00
C VAL A 86 -3.94 2.31 -10.22
N PRO A 87 -3.04 1.85 -11.10
CA PRO A 87 -3.45 1.22 -12.37
C PRO A 87 -4.20 -0.10 -12.18
N TYR A 88 -4.09 -0.75 -11.02
CA TYR A 88 -4.69 -2.07 -10.79
C TYR A 88 -5.29 -2.21 -9.40
N GLY A 89 -6.42 -2.90 -9.35
CA GLY A 89 -7.08 -3.32 -8.13
C GLY A 89 -7.78 -4.66 -8.32
N ARG A 90 -7.77 -5.51 -7.29
CA ARG A 90 -8.37 -6.84 -7.34
C ARG A 90 -8.88 -7.29 -5.98
N ILE A 91 -10.01 -7.98 -5.98
CA ILE A 91 -10.44 -8.81 -4.84
C ILE A 91 -9.66 -10.13 -4.88
N ILE A 92 -8.87 -10.39 -3.83
CA ILE A 92 -8.13 -11.64 -3.67
C ILE A 92 -9.07 -12.76 -3.25
N ARG A 93 -9.88 -12.49 -2.21
CA ARG A 93 -10.84 -13.43 -1.64
C ARG A 93 -11.87 -12.72 -0.76
N SER A 94 -12.98 -13.41 -0.48
CA SER A 94 -13.84 -13.04 0.64
C SER A 94 -13.25 -13.56 1.96
N VAL A 95 -13.35 -12.76 3.02
CA VAL A 95 -12.92 -13.14 4.38
C VAL A 95 -14.08 -13.20 5.38
N GLY A 96 -15.30 -13.01 4.90
CA GLY A 96 -16.54 -13.06 5.68
C GLY A 96 -17.72 -12.49 4.88
N PRO A 97 -18.94 -12.55 5.42
CA PRO A 97 -20.10 -11.96 4.77
C PRO A 97 -19.83 -10.48 4.45
N ARG A 98 -19.78 -10.14 3.15
CA ARG A 98 -19.52 -8.79 2.64
C ARG A 98 -18.16 -8.20 3.01
N TRP A 99 -17.24 -9.01 3.51
CA TRP A 99 -15.85 -8.61 3.77
C TRP A 99 -14.94 -9.19 2.69
N TYR A 100 -14.09 -8.34 2.14
CA TYR A 100 -13.21 -8.65 1.03
C TYR A 100 -11.77 -8.29 1.38
N GLN A 101 -10.86 -9.16 1.01
CA GLN A 101 -9.44 -8.81 0.95
C GLN A 101 -9.15 -8.25 -0.44
N VAL A 102 -8.74 -6.99 -0.49
CA VAL A 102 -8.43 -6.24 -1.71
C VAL A 102 -6.93 -6.04 -1.81
N VAL A 103 -6.39 -6.08 -3.02
CA VAL A 103 -5.06 -5.57 -3.34
C VAL A 103 -5.18 -4.42 -4.34
N LEU A 104 -4.39 -3.37 -4.12
CA LEU A 104 -4.16 -2.30 -5.06
C LEU A 104 -2.67 -2.28 -5.41
N ASP A 105 -2.36 -2.17 -6.70
CA ASP A 105 -1.00 -1.85 -7.15
C ASP A 105 -0.95 -0.35 -7.42
N ILE A 106 -0.09 0.32 -6.66
CA ILE A 106 0.06 1.76 -6.67
C ILE A 106 1.44 2.07 -7.26
N ARG A 107 1.47 2.92 -8.26
CA ARG A 107 2.70 3.45 -8.85
C ARG A 107 2.93 4.85 -8.31
N ALA A 108 4.01 5.03 -7.56
CA ALA A 108 4.48 6.36 -7.20
C ALA A 108 5.21 6.95 -8.41
N LEU A 109 4.82 8.16 -8.79
CA LEU A 109 5.43 8.91 -9.88
C LEU A 109 6.49 9.87 -9.34
N HIS A 110 7.44 10.21 -10.19
CA HIS A 110 8.36 11.31 -9.94
C HIS A 110 7.68 12.61 -10.43
N PRO A 111 7.77 13.74 -9.69
CA PRO A 111 7.27 15.03 -10.15
C PRO A 111 8.01 15.61 -11.37
#